data_AF-A0A212J4I2-F1
#
_entry.id   AF-A0A212J4I2-F1
#
_cell.length_a   1.000
_cell.length_b   1.000
_cell.length_c   1.000
_cell.angle_alpha   90.00
_cell.angle_beta   90.00
_cell.angle_gamma   90.00
#
_symmetry.space_group_name_H-M   'P 1'
#
loop_
_entity.id
_entity.type
_entity.pdbx_description
1 polymer ?
#
loop_
_entity_poly.entity_id
_entity_poly.type
_entity_poly.pdbx_seq_one_letter_code
_entity_poly.pdbx_strand_id
1 'polypeptide(L)'
;MTREERFFGLIQETAAEQGKKFFVSCGEGHELNTEELEGEDFSGWMIPLDRAEAFFEDWKSEDADALDTWEEFFTFAEWVEESGTIKITFQTH
;
A
#
# COMPACT_ATOMS: atom_id res chain seq x y z
N MET A 1 17.50 -5.18 6.01
CA MET A 1 16.33 -4.46 5.50
C MET A 1 16.83 -3.37 4.56
N THR A 2 16.42 -3.41 3.30
CA THR A 2 16.76 -2.39 2.29
C THR A 2 16.03 -1.07 2.58
N ARG A 3 16.23 -0.04 1.76
CA ARG A 3 15.53 1.26 1.94
C ARG A 3 14.07 1.15 1.50
N GLU A 4 13.84 0.37 0.45
CA GLU A 4 12.54 0.01 -0.12
C GLU A 4 11.73 -0.83 0.87
N GLU A 5 12.34 -1.84 1.49
CA GLU A 5 11.66 -2.64 2.52
C GLU A 5 11.22 -1.77 3.71
N ARG A 6 12.02 -0.76 4.09
CA ARG A 6 11.66 0.19 5.16
C ARG A 6 10.51 1.10 4.78
N PHE A 7 10.54 1.65 3.56
CA PHE A 7 9.44 2.47 3.07
C PHE A 7 8.13 1.68 2.98
N PHE A 8 8.19 0.46 2.43
CA PHE A 8 7.02 -0.41 2.39
C PHE A 8 6.56 -0.83 3.81
N GLY A 9 7.49 -0.92 4.76
CA GLY A 9 7.20 -1.05 6.18
C GLY A 9 6.31 0.09 6.70
N LEU A 10 6.60 1.35 6.37
CA LEU A 10 5.78 2.50 6.75
C LEU A 10 4.35 2.41 6.19
N ILE A 11 4.21 1.94 4.94
CA ILE A 11 2.89 1.71 4.33
C ILE A 11 2.12 0.66 5.13
N GLN A 12 2.76 -0.47 5.45
CA GLN A 12 2.11 -1.56 6.19
C GLN A 12 1.79 -1.17 7.64
N GLU A 13 2.67 -0.43 8.31
CA GLU A 13 2.44 0.09 9.67
C GLU A 13 1.23 1.03 9.67
N THR A 14 1.18 1.98 8.74
CA THR A 14 0.05 2.93 8.61
C THR A 14 -1.25 2.20 8.26
N ALA A 15 -1.20 1.14 7.44
CA ALA A 15 -2.37 0.31 7.15
C ALA A 15 -2.86 -0.46 8.38
N ALA A 16 -1.92 -1.02 9.16
CA ALA A 16 -2.23 -1.78 10.36
C ALA A 16 -2.85 -0.93 11.46
N GLU A 17 -2.45 0.34 11.59
CA GLU A 17 -3.10 1.32 12.49
C GLU A 17 -4.60 1.51 12.17
N GLN A 18 -5.00 1.26 10.92
CA GLN A 18 -6.40 1.30 10.48
C GLN A 18 -7.10 -0.07 10.51
N GLY A 19 -6.46 -1.10 11.11
CA GLY A 19 -6.99 -2.46 11.15
C GLY A 19 -7.05 -3.14 9.77
N LYS A 20 -6.16 -2.74 8.86
CA LYS A 20 -6.11 -3.20 7.47
C LYS A 20 -4.70 -3.66 7.08
N LYS A 21 -4.59 -4.28 5.92
CA LYS A 21 -3.33 -4.64 5.27
C LYS A 21 -3.32 -4.09 3.85
N PHE A 22 -2.21 -3.50 3.44
CA PHE A 22 -2.04 -3.01 2.08
C PHE A 22 -1.51 -4.11 1.16
N PHE A 23 -2.09 -4.25 -0.01
CA PHE A 23 -1.61 -5.13 -1.08
C PHE A 23 -1.31 -4.29 -2.31
N VAL A 24 -0.06 -4.27 -2.73
CA VAL A 24 0.40 -3.43 -3.85
C VAL A 24 -0.10 -3.99 -5.19
N SER A 25 -0.53 -3.10 -6.07
CA SER A 25 -0.79 -3.38 -7.48
C SER A 25 0.36 -2.85 -8.34
N CYS A 26 0.60 -1.54 -8.30
CA CYS A 26 1.59 -0.86 -9.13
C CYS A 26 2.22 0.34 -8.40
N GLY A 27 3.43 0.70 -8.79
CA GLY A 27 4.02 2.00 -8.47
C GLY A 27 3.41 3.10 -9.34
N GLU A 28 3.20 4.27 -8.76
CA GLU A 28 2.50 5.41 -9.36
C GLU A 28 3.43 6.62 -9.53
N GLY A 29 4.74 6.45 -9.35
CA GLY A 29 5.72 7.54 -9.41
C GLY A 29 5.72 8.39 -8.14
N HIS A 30 6.10 9.66 -8.25
CA HIS A 30 6.42 10.51 -7.09
C HIS A 30 7.54 9.86 -6.26
N GLU A 31 8.75 9.81 -6.83
CA GLU A 31 9.88 9.10 -6.23
C GLU A 31 10.34 9.74 -4.91
N LEU A 32 10.54 8.91 -3.89
CA LEU A 32 11.25 9.21 -2.65
C LEU A 32 12.64 8.56 -2.71
N ASN A 33 13.69 9.35 -2.53
CA ASN A 33 15.05 8.83 -2.42
C ASN A 33 15.84 9.64 -1.38
N THR A 34 16.05 9.03 -0.22
CA THR A 34 16.81 9.60 0.90
C THR A 34 17.89 8.62 1.35
N GLU A 35 18.75 9.02 2.28
CA GLU A 35 19.74 8.10 2.87
C GLU A 35 19.09 6.89 3.56
N GLU A 36 17.84 7.03 4.04
CA GLU A 36 17.14 6.03 4.85
C GLU A 36 16.02 5.29 4.11
N LEU A 37 15.37 5.94 3.14
CA LEU A 37 14.17 5.45 2.46
C LEU A 37 14.29 5.58 0.94
N GLU A 38 13.69 4.62 0.26
CA GLU A 38 13.54 4.59 -1.19
C GLU A 38 12.15 4.07 -1.48
N GLY A 39 11.38 4.77 -2.31
CA GLY A 39 9.99 4.45 -2.54
C GLY A 39 9.33 5.36 -3.56
N GLU A 40 8.04 5.18 -3.72
CA GLU A 40 7.18 5.94 -4.62
C GLU A 40 5.74 5.84 -4.09
N ASP A 41 4.81 6.58 -4.67
CA ASP A 41 3.38 6.35 -4.41
C ASP A 41 2.98 4.98 -5.00
N PHE A 42 2.01 4.31 -4.37
CA PHE A 42 1.55 2.99 -4.82
C PHE A 42 0.04 2.93 -4.94
N SER A 43 -0.45 2.30 -6.00
CA SER A 43 -1.84 1.86 -6.08
C SER A 43 -1.97 0.43 -5.58
N GLY A 44 -3.13 0.09 -5.03
CA GLY A 44 -3.36 -1.22 -4.45
C GLY A 44 -4.65 -1.30 -3.66
N TRP A 45 -4.73 -2.24 -2.73
CA TRP A 45 -5.94 -2.49 -1.93
C TRP A 45 -5.67 -2.38 -0.44
N MET A 46 -6.58 -1.72 0.28
CA MET A 46 -6.59 -1.60 1.73
C MET A 46 -7.62 -2.56 2.33
N ILE A 47 -7.19 -3.78 2.60
CA ILE A 47 -8.08 -4.90 2.96
C ILE A 47 -8.19 -5.04 4.48
N PRO A 48 -9.40 -5.15 5.05
CA PRO A 48 -9.61 -5.49 6.46
C PRO A 48 -8.87 -6.78 6.85
N LEU A 49 -8.26 -6.81 8.04
CA LEU A 49 -7.42 -7.94 8.47
C LEU A 49 -8.16 -9.29 8.49
N ASP A 50 -9.46 -9.30 8.77
CA ASP A 50 -10.31 -10.50 8.77
C ASP A 50 -10.64 -11.03 7.37
N ARG A 51 -10.43 -10.21 6.33
CA ARG A 51 -10.62 -10.57 4.92
C ARG A 51 -9.30 -10.73 4.16
N ALA A 52 -8.17 -10.40 4.78
CA ALA A 52 -6.86 -10.35 4.14
C ALA A 52 -6.38 -11.70 3.60
N GLU A 53 -6.73 -12.82 4.25
CA GLU A 53 -6.39 -14.15 3.76
C GLU A 53 -7.16 -14.51 2.49
N ALA A 54 -8.47 -14.23 2.46
CA ALA A 54 -9.30 -14.45 1.28
C ALA A 54 -8.81 -13.60 0.09
N PHE A 55 -8.59 -12.30 0.33
CA PHE A 55 -8.05 -11.41 -0.70
C PHE A 55 -6.69 -11.89 -1.22
N PHE A 56 -5.80 -12.38 -0.36
CA PHE A 56 -4.47 -12.82 -0.78
C PHE A 56 -4.51 -14.00 -1.74
N GLU A 57 -5.47 -14.91 -1.58
CA GLU A 57 -5.65 -16.04 -2.49
C GLU A 57 -6.19 -15.58 -3.85
N ASP A 58 -7.14 -14.64 -3.87
CA ASP A 58 -7.63 -14.01 -5.10
C ASP A 58 -6.51 -13.21 -5.80
N TRP A 59 -5.76 -12.38 -5.07
CA TRP A 59 -4.67 -11.55 -5.57
C TRP A 59 -3.52 -12.37 -6.18
N LYS A 60 -3.20 -13.53 -5.61
CA LYS A 60 -2.23 -14.47 -6.19
C LYS A 60 -2.71 -15.17 -7.45
N SER A 61 -4.02 -15.35 -7.59
CA SER A 61 -4.59 -16.11 -8.70
C SER A 61 -4.47 -15.35 -10.04
N GLU A 62 -4.20 -14.04 -9.98
CA GLU A 62 -4.19 -13.12 -11.12
C GLU A 62 -5.52 -13.12 -11.91
N ASP A 63 -6.62 -13.61 -11.30
CA ASP A 63 -7.96 -13.58 -11.86
C ASP A 63 -8.54 -12.15 -11.71
N ALA A 64 -8.61 -11.44 -12.83
CA ALA A 64 -9.14 -10.08 -12.88
C ALA A 64 -10.60 -10.01 -12.40
N ASP A 65 -11.42 -11.02 -12.72
CA ASP A 65 -12.83 -11.05 -12.32
C ASP A 65 -12.95 -11.23 -10.79
N ALA A 66 -12.00 -11.93 -10.16
CA ALA A 66 -11.95 -12.05 -8.71
C ALA A 66 -11.57 -10.72 -8.05
N LEU A 67 -10.60 -10.00 -8.61
CA LEU A 67 -10.16 -8.68 -8.12
C LEU A 67 -11.22 -7.58 -8.27
N ASP A 68 -12.08 -7.66 -9.29
CA ASP A 68 -13.22 -6.75 -9.45
C ASP A 68 -14.16 -6.76 -8.22
N THR A 69 -14.27 -7.89 -7.52
CA THR A 69 -15.09 -7.97 -6.29
C THR A 69 -14.50 -7.19 -5.11
N TRP A 70 -13.25 -6.75 -5.23
CA TRP A 70 -12.51 -6.00 -4.21
C TRP A 70 -12.28 -4.54 -4.62
N GLU A 71 -12.89 -4.05 -5.71
CA GLU A 71 -12.75 -2.67 -6.21
C GLU A 71 -13.01 -1.62 -5.11
N GLU A 72 -13.96 -1.87 -4.21
CA GLU A 72 -14.28 -0.95 -3.10
C GLU A 72 -13.11 -0.70 -2.14
N PHE A 73 -12.10 -1.57 -2.12
CA PHE A 73 -10.91 -1.46 -1.30
C PHE A 73 -9.72 -0.85 -2.04
N PHE A 74 -9.86 -0.60 -3.34
CA PHE A 74 -8.79 -0.01 -4.15
C PHE A 74 -8.50 1.42 -3.68
N THR A 75 -7.21 1.74 -3.55
CA THR A 75 -6.74 3.01 -3.01
C THR A 75 -5.32 3.30 -3.45
N PHE A 76 -4.87 4.51 -3.18
CA PHE A 76 -3.52 4.99 -3.40
C PHE A 76 -2.85 5.23 -2.04
N ALA A 77 -1.70 4.60 -1.83
CA ALA A 77 -0.78 4.89 -0.74
C ALA A 77 0.18 5.99 -1.21
N GLU A 78 -0.07 7.21 -0.75
CA GLU A 78 0.69 8.40 -1.13
C GLU A 78 1.58 8.84 0.02
N TRP A 79 2.85 9.17 -0.26
CA TRP A 79 3.73 9.73 0.74
C TRP A 79 3.76 11.26 0.68
N VAL A 80 3.95 11.87 1.84
CA VAL A 80 4.22 13.31 1.97
C VAL A 80 5.30 13.53 3.00
N GLU A 81 6.13 14.55 2.80
CA GLU A 81 7.07 15.01 3.82
C GLU A 81 6.45 16.15 4.63
N GLU A 82 6.28 15.92 5.93
CA GLU A 82 5.82 16.96 6.86
C GLU A 82 6.86 17.16 7.97
N SER A 83 7.43 18.36 8.03
CA SER A 83 8.43 18.73 9.05
C SER A 83 9.62 17.76 9.13
N GLY A 84 10.09 17.27 7.98
CA GLY A 84 11.21 16.31 7.89
C GLY A 84 10.83 14.86 8.18
N THR A 85 9.53 14.55 8.33
CA THR A 85 9.04 13.18 8.54
C THR A 85 8.22 12.74 7.35
N ILE A 86 8.53 11.56 6.82
CA ILE A 86 7.72 10.91 5.78
C ILE A 86 6.47 10.31 6.42
N LYS A 87 5.31 10.64 5.85
CA LYS A 87 4.01 10.10 6.25
C LYS A 87 3.33 9.44 5.07
N ILE A 88 2.61 8.36 5.33
CA ILE A 88 1.77 7.69 4.35
C ILE A 88 0.32 8.10 4.57
N THR A 89 -0.39 8.38 3.49
CA THR A 89 -1.84 8.59 3.48
C THR A 89 -2.49 7.66 2.48
N PHE A 90 -3.74 7.26 2.74
CA PHE A 90 -4.51 6.44 1.82
C PHE A 90 -5.65 7.26 1.24
N GLN A 91 -5.68 7.40 -0.08
CA GLN A 91 -6.68 8.20 -0.79
C GLN A 91 -7.44 7.38 -1.83
N THR A 92 -8.70 7.71 -2.02
CA THR A 92 -9.55 7.18 -3.11
C THR A 92 -9.79 8.32 -4.09
N HIS A 93 -9.36 8.15 -5.34
CA HIS A 93 -9.52 9.14 -6.42
C HIS A 93 -10.75 8.85 -7.27
#